data_AF-M5FQE6-F1
#
_entry.id   AF-M5FQE6-F1
#
_cell.length_a   1.000
_cell.length_b   1.000
_cell.length_c   1.000
_cell.angle_alpha   90.00
_cell.angle_beta   90.00
_cell.angle_gamma   90.00
#
_symmetry.space_group_name_H-M   'P 1'
#
loop_
_entity.id
_entity.type
_entity.pdbx_description
1 polymer ?
#
loop_
_entity_poly.entity_id
_entity_poly.type
_entity_poly.pdbx_seq_one_letter_code
_entity_poly.pdbx_strand_id
1 'polypeptide(L)' 'TDYRSQDHSLNHAILDLACCKTPQSVYVMLSHIRSITGVAILREFSTRHIFASPPSDFRSKMKRLADLSQLTTI' A
#
# COMPACT_ATOMS: atom_id res chain seq x y z
N THR A 1 -3.26 -4.28 -13.00
CA THR A 1 -3.87 -5.60 -13.27
C THR A 1 -3.67 -6.39 -12.00
N ASP A 2 -4.61 -6.28 -11.07
CA ASP A 2 -4.33 -6.53 -9.64
C ASP A 2 -4.99 -7.85 -9.17
N TYR A 3 -5.47 -8.66 -10.11
CA TYR A 3 -6.40 -9.76 -9.85
C TYR A 3 -5.73 -11.16 -9.74
N ARG A 4 -4.42 -11.32 -9.98
CA ARG A 4 -3.80 -12.65 -10.08
C ARG A 4 -2.75 -13.02 -9.03
N SER A 5 -2.48 -12.16 -8.06
CA SER A 5 -1.46 -12.40 -7.03
C SER A 5 -1.97 -12.32 -5.60
N GLN A 6 -3.29 -12.32 -5.39
CA GLN A 6 -3.83 -12.51 -4.04
C GLN A 6 -3.41 -13.90 -3.54
N ASP A 7 -2.73 -13.92 -2.38
CA ASP A 7 -2.22 -15.05 -1.59
C ASP A 7 -0.80 -15.58 -1.78
N HIS A 8 0.08 -14.93 -2.56
CA HIS A 8 1.50 -15.33 -2.56
C HIS A 8 2.45 -14.17 -2.27
N SER A 9 3.29 -14.35 -1.25
CA SER A 9 4.46 -13.52 -1.04
C SER A 9 5.42 -13.66 -2.22
N LEU A 10 5.74 -12.56 -2.88
CA LEU A 10 6.61 -12.55 -4.06
C LEU A 10 8.06 -12.33 -3.63
N ASN A 11 8.94 -13.23 -4.07
CA ASN A 11 10.40 -13.06 -3.93
C ASN A 11 10.96 -12.10 -4.99
N HIS A 12 10.30 -12.02 -6.15
CA HIS A 12 10.65 -11.12 -7.25
C HIS A 12 9.38 -10.50 -7.86
N ALA A 13 9.43 -9.20 -8.16
CA ALA A 13 8.31 -8.48 -8.78
C ALA A 13 8.82 -7.35 -9.68
N ILE A 14 8.24 -7.24 -10.87
CA ILE A 14 8.43 -6.11 -11.77
C ILE A 14 7.15 -5.27 -11.71
N LEU A 15 7.27 -4.03 -11.25
CA LEU A 15 6.14 -3.15 -10.98
C LEU A 15 6.17 -1.91 -11.87
N ASP A 16 5.02 -1.57 -12.41
CA ASP A 16 4.77 -0.30 -13.08
C ASP A 16 3.89 0.58 -12.19
N LEU A 17 4.54 1.45 -11.41
CA LEU A 17 3.84 2.25 -10.43
C LEU A 17 3.16 3.47 -11.05
N ALA A 18 3.55 3.89 -12.26
CA ALA A 18 2.92 5.02 -12.94
C ALA A 18 1.44 4.78 -13.31
N CYS A 19 1.04 3.52 -13.48
CA CYS A 19 -0.37 3.16 -13.72
C CYS A 19 -1.23 3.17 -12.44
N CYS A 20 -0.62 3.27 -11.26
CA CYS A 20 -1.35 3.31 -10.01
C CYS A 20 -2.02 4.67 -9.83
N LYS A 21 -3.32 4.67 -9.51
CA LYS A 21 -4.08 5.91 -9.31
C LYS A 21 -4.06 6.40 -7.86
N THR A 22 -3.80 5.49 -6.91
CA THR A 22 -3.91 5.79 -5.48
C THR A 22 -2.71 5.22 -4.70
N PRO A 23 -2.30 5.86 -3.60
CA PRO A 23 -1.24 5.34 -2.73
C PRO A 23 -1.57 3.97 -2.14
N GLN A 24 -2.86 3.69 -1.90
CA GLN A 24 -3.31 2.42 -1.34
C GLN A 24 -3.03 1.26 -2.30
N SER A 25 -3.23 1.45 -3.62
CA SER A 25 -2.94 0.38 -4.58
C SER A 25 -1.44 0.07 -4.64
N VAL A 26 -0.59 1.11 -4.57
CA VAL A 26 0.87 0.96 -4.50
C VAL A 26 1.28 0.23 -3.23
N TYR A 27 0.74 0.64 -2.08
CA TYR A 27 1.01 0.01 -0.79
C TYR A 27 0.65 -1.48 -0.80
N VAL A 28 -0.55 -1.81 -1.28
CA VAL A 28 -1.00 -3.20 -1.39
C VAL A 28 -0.07 -3.99 -2.33
N MET A 29 0.32 -3.46 -3.48
CA MET A 29 1.27 -4.15 -4.36
C MET A 29 2.62 -4.40 -3.68
N LEU A 30 3.18 -3.39 -3.00
CA LEU A 30 4.47 -3.48 -2.34
C LEU A 30 4.44 -4.37 -1.08
N SER A 31 3.31 -4.44 -0.36
CA SER A 31 3.20 -5.23 0.87
C SER A 31 3.29 -6.75 0.65
N HIS A 32 3.13 -7.21 -0.59
CA HIS A 32 3.30 -8.62 -0.93
C HIS A 32 4.77 -9.00 -1.22
N ILE A 33 5.68 -8.03 -1.28
CA ILE A 33 7.08 -8.25 -1.62
C ILE A 33 7.91 -8.38 -0.34
N ARG A 34 8.67 -9.47 -0.24
CA ARG A 34 9.48 -9.77 0.95
C ARG A 34 10.85 -9.11 0.99
N SER A 35 11.41 -8.75 -0.17
CA SER A 35 12.73 -8.13 -0.27
C SER A 35 12.76 -7.05 -1.33
N ILE A 36 13.40 -5.93 -1.01
CA ILE A 36 13.62 -4.82 -1.95
C ILE A 36 14.55 -5.21 -3.10
N THR A 37 15.49 -6.15 -2.86
CA THR A 37 16.39 -6.67 -3.92
C THR A 37 15.66 -7.48 -4.98
N GLY A 38 14.43 -7.93 -4.69
CA GLY A 38 13.57 -8.63 -5.64
C GLY A 38 12.73 -7.69 -6.51
N VAL A 39 12.83 -6.37 -6.34
CA VAL A 39 11.93 -5.41 -6.99
C VAL A 39 12.61 -4.68 -8.14
N ALA A 40 11.96 -4.67 -9.29
CA ALA A 40 12.28 -3.76 -10.38
C ALA A 40 11.10 -2.81 -10.63
N ILE A 41 11.34 -1.51 -10.56
CA ILE A 41 10.33 -0.48 -10.84
C ILE A 41 10.56 0.02 -12.27
N LEU A 42 9.59 -0.19 -13.16
CA LEU A 42 9.66 0.25 -14.55
C LEU A 42 9.45 1.76 -14.69
N ARG A 43 8.45 2.29 -13.99
CA ARG A 43 8.13 3.72 -13.94
C ARG A 43 7.73 4.10 -12.54
N GLU A 44 8.23 5.25 -12.09
CA GLU A 44 8.03 5.74 -10.74
C GLU A 44 6.59 6.18 -10.46
N PHE A 45 6.19 6.07 -9.20
CA PHE A 45 4.94 6.64 -8.72
C PHE A 45 5.12 8.14 -8.50
N SER A 46 4.18 8.95 -9.00
CA SER A 46 4.23 10.39 -8.79
C SER A 46 4.14 10.73 -7.30
N THR A 47 5.15 11.43 -6.79
CA THR A 47 5.25 11.85 -5.37
C THR A 47 4.07 12.69 -4.93
N ARG A 48 3.40 13.39 -5.86
CA ARG A 48 2.15 14.14 -5.58
C ARG A 48 1.05 13.27 -5.01
N HIS A 49 0.98 12.00 -5.42
CA HIS A 49 0.00 11.07 -4.88
C HIS A 49 0.39 10.57 -3.49
N ILE A 50 1.70 10.44 -3.19
CA ILE A 50 2.20 10.03 -1.87
C ILE A 50 1.85 11.07 -0.80
N PHE A 51 2.05 12.35 -1.10
CA PHE A 51 1.76 13.45 -0.19
C PHE A 51 0.30 13.91 -0.20
N ALA A 52 -0.56 13.24 -0.97
CA ALA A 52 -1.98 13.56 -0.99
C ALA A 52 -2.63 13.20 0.35
N SER A 53 -3.60 14.02 0.77
CA SER A 53 -4.38 13.71 1.96
C SER A 53 -5.08 12.35 1.81
N PRO A 54 -4.91 11.41 2.77
CA PRO A 54 -5.65 10.16 2.73
C PRO A 54 -7.16 10.44 2.78
N PRO A 55 -7.99 9.61 2.12
CA PRO A 55 -9.44 9.79 2.08
C PRO A 55 -10.04 9.96 3.49
N SER A 56 -11.07 10.79 3.61
CA SER A 56 -11.76 11.08 4.89
C SER A 56 -12.15 9.81 5.64
N ASP A 57 -12.66 8.81 4.92
CA ASP A 57 -13.16 7.57 5.50
C ASP A 57 -12.02 6.72 6.10
N PHE A 58 -10.84 6.79 5.48
CA PHE A 58 -9.64 6.15 6.00
C PHE A 58 -9.20 6.80 7.31
N ARG A 59 -9.24 8.15 7.40
CA ARG A 59 -8.93 8.89 8.63
C ARG A 59 -9.89 8.55 9.76
N SER A 60 -11.19 8.50 9.46
CA SER A 60 -12.22 8.13 10.44
C SER A 60 -12.04 6.71 10.98
N LYS A 61 -11.71 5.75 10.09
CA LYS A 61 -11.40 4.36 10.49
C LYS A 61 -10.11 4.27 11.32
N MET A 62 -9.04 4.95 10.90
CA MET A 62 -7.78 5.05 11.66
C MET A 62 -8.00 5.62 13.06
N LYS A 63 -8.78 6.70 13.17
CA LYS A 63 -9.13 7.31 14.46
C LYS A 63 -9.85 6.31 15.35
N ARG A 64 -10.88 5.64 14.81
CA ARG A 64 -11.62 4.60 15.54
C ARG A 64 -10.71 3.45 15.99
N LEU A 65 -9.77 3.00 15.17
CA LEU A 65 -8.83 1.94 15.54
C LEU A 65 -7.89 2.40 16.66
N ALA A 66 -7.39 3.64 16.60
CA ALA A 66 -6.57 4.23 17.65
C ALA A 66 -7.34 4.31 18.98
N ASP A 67 -8.59 4.80 18.93
CA ASP A 67 -9.47 4.88 20.10
C ASP A 67 -9.70 3.48 20.73
N LEU A 68 -9.93 2.46 19.91
CA LEU A 68 -10.11 1.07 20.38
C LEU A 68 -8.83 0.46 20.95
N SER A 69 -7.66 0.77 20.39
CA SER A 69 -6.38 0.26 20.88
C SER A 69 -6.06 0.76 22.30
N GLN A 70 -6.42 2.01 22.59
CA GLN A 70 -6.26 2.61 23.93
C GLN A 70 -7.18 1.93 24.96
N LEU A 71 -8.37 1.51 24.54
CA LEU A 71 -9.33 0.80 25.40
C LEU A 71 -8.98 -0.68 25.63
N THR A 72 -8.22 -1.28 24.72
CA THR A 72 -7.89 -2.72 24.74
C THR A 72 -6.54 -3.01 25.40
N THR A 73 -5.77 -1.98 25.78
CA THR A 73 -4.53 -2.16 26.55
C THR A 73 -4.89 -2.45 28.02
N ILE A 74 -5.16 -3.73 28.31
CA ILE A 74 -5.34 -4.34 29.64
C ILE A 74 -4.40 -5.54 29.70
#